data_AF-A0A1X7SQN7-F1
#
_entry.id   AF-A0A1X7SQN7-F1
#
_cell.length_a   1.000
_cell.length_b   1.000
_cell.length_c   1.000
_cell.angle_alpha   90.00
_cell.angle_beta   90.00
_cell.angle_gamma   90.00
#
_symmetry.space_group_name_H-M   'P 1'
#
loop_
_entity.id
_entity.type
_entity.pdbx_description
1 polymer ?
#
loop_
_entity_poly.entity_id
_entity_poly.type
_entity_poly.pdbx_seq_one_letter_code
_entity_poly.pdbx_strand_id
1 'polypeptide(L)'
;MGTLCGSGGAWTRLAYLDMSDATQNCPSGLRYYQSGGVRVCGRTNSGSGCSSATYPSNGISYSQICGRVTGYQFGHVNGIDGVNNINANYLDGVSITRGSPRQHVWSFIAEYSQTHCPCATGNSESVRSFMGSNWFCESGNDGGASNSLYTGDPLWDGLNCGGTEGPCCNVPGIPWFHRDYGSTTTTDYIEFRICADAGYTGEDSPLSFYEIYVK
;
A
#
# COMPACT_ATOMS: atom_id res chain seq x y z
N MET A 1 2.29 8.64 23.67
CA MET A 1 2.17 8.63 22.20
C MET A 1 1.41 9.89 21.79
N GLY A 2 1.85 10.57 20.74
CA GLY A 2 1.20 11.78 20.24
C GLY A 2 -0.15 11.50 19.56
N THR A 3 -0.73 12.53 18.97
CA THR A 3 -1.91 12.43 18.09
C THR A 3 -1.55 11.66 16.82
N LEU A 4 -2.25 10.57 16.52
CA LEU A 4 -2.17 9.83 15.25
C LEU A 4 -3.46 10.03 14.46
N CYS A 5 -3.34 10.31 13.16
CA CYS A 5 -4.47 10.62 12.28
C CYS A 5 -5.43 11.68 12.88
N GLY A 6 -4.88 12.75 13.46
CA GLY A 6 -5.66 13.84 14.08
C GLY A 6 -6.42 13.45 15.36
N SER A 7 -6.27 12.21 15.85
CA SER A 7 -6.96 11.71 17.04
C SER A 7 -5.98 11.42 18.18
N GLY A 8 -6.21 12.04 19.34
CA GLY A 8 -5.56 11.64 20.59
C GLY A 8 -6.11 10.31 21.12
N GLY A 9 -5.38 9.67 22.03
CA GLY A 9 -5.83 8.42 22.70
C GLY A 9 -4.80 7.30 22.68
N ALA A 10 -5.20 6.14 23.20
CA ALA A 10 -4.35 4.96 23.37
C ALA A 10 -4.29 4.09 22.09
N TRP A 11 -3.69 4.62 21.03
CA TRP A 11 -3.38 3.84 19.84
C TRP A 11 -2.42 2.69 20.16
N THR A 12 -2.71 1.50 19.64
CA THR A 12 -1.84 0.33 19.79
C THR A 12 -1.26 -0.06 18.44
N ARG A 13 0.07 -0.17 18.36
CA ARG A 13 0.76 -0.58 17.12
C ARG A 13 0.54 -2.07 16.88
N LEU A 14 -0.02 -2.41 15.73
CA LEU A 14 -0.34 -3.78 15.34
C LEU A 14 0.67 -4.38 14.37
N ALA A 15 1.23 -3.55 13.48
CA ALA A 15 2.20 -3.97 12.49
C ALA A 15 3.29 -2.91 12.33
N TYR A 16 4.52 -3.37 12.08
CA TYR A 16 5.67 -2.50 11.87
C TYR A 16 6.69 -3.19 10.97
N LEU A 17 7.20 -2.45 10.00
CA LEU A 17 8.34 -2.82 9.18
C LEU A 17 9.15 -1.56 8.91
N ASP A 18 10.45 -1.66 9.05
CA ASP A 18 11.42 -0.65 8.66
C ASP A 18 12.67 -1.36 8.13
N MET A 19 12.79 -1.44 6.82
CA MET A 19 13.90 -2.10 6.14
C MET A 19 15.18 -1.25 6.10
N SER A 20 15.14 -0.01 6.60
CA SER A 20 16.37 0.76 6.87
C SER A 20 17.13 0.19 8.06
N ASP A 21 16.43 -0.45 9.00
CA ASP A 21 17.02 -1.24 10.07
C ASP A 21 17.49 -2.59 9.51
N ALA A 22 18.82 -2.73 9.41
CA ALA A 22 19.49 -3.93 8.89
C ALA A 22 19.14 -5.22 9.66
N THR A 23 18.62 -5.10 10.89
CA THR A 23 18.24 -6.27 11.72
C THR A 23 16.83 -6.78 11.42
N GLN A 24 15.99 -5.99 10.75
CA GLN A 24 14.65 -6.41 10.38
C GLN A 24 14.66 -7.33 9.17
N ASN A 25 13.75 -8.30 9.17
CA ASN A 25 13.54 -9.24 8.06
C ASN A 25 12.15 -9.03 7.46
N CYS A 26 11.99 -9.44 6.21
CA CYS A 26 10.67 -9.40 5.59
C CYS A 26 9.68 -10.29 6.34
N PRO A 27 8.43 -9.84 6.49
CA PRO A 27 7.37 -10.66 7.05
C PRO A 27 7.20 -11.97 6.28
N SER A 28 6.74 -13.01 6.98
CA SER A 28 6.39 -14.28 6.34
C SER A 28 5.40 -14.06 5.21
N GLY A 29 5.67 -14.67 4.05
CA GLY A 29 4.87 -14.51 2.83
C GLY A 29 5.43 -13.48 1.83
N LEU A 30 6.39 -12.64 2.24
CA LEU A 30 7.07 -11.69 1.37
C LEU A 30 8.53 -12.09 1.14
N ARG A 31 9.07 -11.81 -0.06
CA ARG A 31 10.49 -12.05 -0.36
C ARG A 31 11.33 -10.83 -0.03
N TYR A 32 12.49 -11.06 0.58
CA TYR A 32 13.53 -10.05 0.66
C TYR A 32 14.27 -9.92 -0.67
N TYR A 33 14.53 -8.69 -1.07
CA TYR A 33 15.59 -8.38 -2.04
C TYR A 33 16.11 -6.96 -1.83
N GLN A 34 17.17 -6.62 -2.55
CA GLN A 34 17.76 -5.29 -2.50
C GLN A 34 18.22 -4.84 -3.88
N SER A 35 18.13 -3.54 -4.13
CA SER A 35 18.64 -2.88 -5.32
C SER A 35 18.95 -1.42 -4.99
N GLY A 36 19.98 -0.83 -5.60
CA GLY A 36 20.32 0.58 -5.36
C GLY A 36 20.63 0.94 -3.90
N GLY A 37 21.03 -0.03 -3.07
CA GLY A 37 21.23 0.16 -1.62
C GLY A 37 19.94 0.15 -0.79
N VAL A 38 18.78 -0.01 -1.41
CA VAL A 38 17.48 -0.10 -0.73
C VAL A 38 17.11 -1.57 -0.52
N ARG A 39 16.75 -1.90 0.73
CA ARG A 39 16.21 -3.20 1.14
C ARG A 39 14.69 -3.14 1.11
N VAL A 40 14.05 -4.14 0.49
CA VAL A 40 12.59 -4.16 0.34
C VAL A 40 12.00 -5.56 0.47
N CYS A 41 10.69 -5.62 0.72
CA CYS A 41 9.89 -6.83 0.83
C CYS A 41 8.84 -6.87 -0.28
N GLY A 42 9.00 -7.76 -1.26
CA GLY A 42 8.13 -7.84 -2.43
C GLY A 42 7.38 -9.16 -2.56
N ARG A 43 6.70 -9.32 -3.70
CA ARG A 43 5.90 -10.51 -4.02
C ARG A 43 6.77 -11.74 -4.29
N THR A 44 6.22 -12.91 -3.99
CA THR A 44 6.81 -14.22 -4.28
C THR A 44 6.23 -14.87 -5.54
N ASN A 45 5.10 -14.35 -6.06
CA ASN A 45 4.35 -14.95 -7.17
C ASN A 45 5.06 -14.79 -8.52
N SER A 46 5.27 -15.88 -9.26
CA SER A 46 5.82 -15.86 -10.62
C SER A 46 4.80 -15.50 -11.71
N GLY A 47 3.58 -15.13 -11.32
CA GLY A 47 2.50 -14.68 -12.21
C GLY A 47 1.51 -13.81 -11.43
N SER A 48 0.35 -13.55 -12.05
CA SER A 48 -0.74 -12.78 -11.47
C SER A 48 -1.13 -13.23 -10.06
N GLY A 49 -1.39 -12.28 -9.17
CA GLY A 49 -1.89 -12.56 -7.82
C GLY A 49 -1.25 -11.73 -6.73
N CYS A 50 -1.52 -12.08 -5.48
CA CYS A 50 -1.01 -11.36 -4.32
C CYS A 50 -0.15 -12.24 -3.41
N SER A 51 0.90 -11.64 -2.83
CA SER A 51 1.61 -12.17 -1.67
C SER A 51 1.17 -11.40 -0.43
N SER A 52 0.92 -12.09 0.68
CA SER A 52 0.35 -11.47 1.87
C SER A 52 1.13 -11.73 3.16
N ALA A 53 1.00 -10.78 4.08
CA ALA A 53 1.40 -10.87 5.47
C ALA A 53 0.20 -10.51 6.36
N THR A 54 -0.02 -11.29 7.41
CA THR A 54 -1.17 -11.14 8.30
C THR A 54 -0.74 -10.82 9.72
N TYR A 55 -1.41 -9.86 10.34
CA TYR A 55 -1.16 -9.37 11.69
C TYR A 55 -2.40 -9.59 12.56
N PRO A 56 -2.34 -10.55 13.51
CA PRO A 56 -3.47 -10.79 14.41
C PRO A 56 -3.68 -9.60 15.35
N SER A 57 -4.94 -9.25 15.61
CA SER A 57 -5.33 -8.24 16.61
C SER A 57 -4.93 -8.62 18.04
N ASN A 58 -4.66 -9.91 18.29
CA ASN A 58 -4.42 -10.48 19.62
C ASN A 58 -5.54 -10.14 20.63
N GLY A 59 -6.78 -10.09 20.15
CA GLY A 59 -7.96 -9.79 20.98
C GLY A 59 -8.18 -8.30 21.26
N ILE A 60 -7.34 -7.42 20.71
CA ILE A 60 -7.56 -5.98 20.76
C ILE A 60 -8.81 -5.65 19.93
N SER A 61 -9.83 -5.11 20.59
CA SER A 61 -11.01 -4.58 19.94
C SER A 61 -10.72 -3.16 19.47
N TYR A 62 -11.01 -2.86 18.20
CA TYR A 62 -10.75 -1.56 17.60
C TYR A 62 -11.87 -1.13 16.65
N SER A 63 -12.10 0.18 16.51
CA SER A 63 -12.96 0.79 15.50
C SER A 63 -12.23 1.74 14.56
N GLN A 64 -10.94 2.00 14.78
CA GLN A 64 -10.13 2.84 13.90
C GLN A 64 -8.81 2.18 13.54
N ILE A 65 -8.33 2.48 12.34
CA ILE A 65 -7.02 2.08 11.83
C ILE A 65 -6.32 3.33 11.32
N CYS A 66 -5.10 3.56 11.77
CA CYS A 66 -4.24 4.65 11.32
C CYS A 66 -2.87 4.10 10.96
N GLY A 67 -2.30 4.52 9.85
CA GLY A 67 -0.98 4.04 9.47
C GLY A 67 -0.42 4.77 8.26
N ARG A 68 0.79 4.40 7.88
CA ARG A 68 1.43 4.86 6.66
C ARG A 68 2.27 3.74 6.07
N VAL A 69 2.47 3.79 4.77
CA VAL A 69 3.15 2.75 3.98
C VAL A 69 4.08 3.45 3.01
N THR A 70 5.30 2.93 2.87
CA THR A 70 6.24 3.36 1.83
C THR A 70 6.67 2.13 1.06
N GLY A 71 6.51 2.21 -0.26
CA GLY A 71 6.97 1.20 -1.18
C GLY A 71 7.74 1.81 -2.34
N TYR A 72 7.94 1.02 -3.38
CA TYR A 72 8.63 1.46 -4.59
C TYR A 72 7.94 0.87 -5.81
N GLN A 73 8.08 1.52 -6.95
CA GLN A 73 7.73 0.92 -8.22
C GLN A 73 8.82 -0.08 -8.64
N PHE A 74 8.42 -1.28 -9.05
CA PHE A 74 9.28 -2.19 -9.79
C PHE A 74 8.61 -2.56 -11.11
N GLY A 75 9.29 -2.28 -12.22
CA GLY A 75 8.76 -2.62 -13.53
C GLY A 75 7.50 -1.83 -13.91
N HIS A 76 6.61 -2.49 -14.64
CA HIS A 76 5.47 -1.86 -15.34
C HIS A 76 4.14 -2.07 -14.60
N VAL A 77 4.03 -1.54 -13.40
CA VAL A 77 2.79 -1.65 -12.59
C VAL A 77 1.63 -0.87 -13.23
N ASN A 78 0.46 -1.49 -13.34
CA ASN A 78 -0.70 -1.00 -14.12
C ASN A 78 -1.80 -0.36 -13.25
N GLY A 79 -1.51 -0.10 -11.97
CA GLY A 79 -2.45 0.49 -11.04
C GLY A 79 -3.74 -0.29 -10.83
N ILE A 80 -4.88 0.13 -11.39
CA ILE A 80 -6.17 -0.55 -11.19
C ILE A 80 -6.39 -1.64 -12.26
N ASP A 81 -5.68 -2.76 -12.12
CA ASP A 81 -5.81 -3.90 -13.03
C ASP A 81 -6.41 -5.17 -12.36
N GLY A 82 -6.56 -6.25 -13.12
CA GLY A 82 -7.01 -7.56 -12.68
C GLY A 82 -8.52 -7.68 -12.44
N VAL A 83 -8.88 -8.69 -11.64
CA VAL A 83 -10.28 -9.05 -11.40
C VAL A 83 -10.88 -8.09 -10.37
N ASN A 84 -12.01 -7.45 -10.70
CA ASN A 84 -12.78 -6.58 -9.81
C ASN A 84 -13.43 -7.36 -8.65
N ASN A 85 -12.60 -7.82 -7.71
CA ASN A 85 -12.97 -8.61 -6.55
C ASN A 85 -11.94 -8.39 -5.45
N ILE A 86 -12.39 -8.07 -4.23
CA ILE A 86 -11.50 -7.84 -3.09
C ILE A 86 -10.60 -9.05 -2.79
N ASN A 87 -10.99 -10.26 -3.18
CA ASN A 87 -10.20 -11.47 -2.97
C ASN A 87 -9.16 -11.73 -4.07
N ALA A 88 -9.17 -10.97 -5.16
CA ALA A 88 -8.24 -11.09 -6.27
C ALA A 88 -7.13 -10.03 -6.20
N ASN A 89 -6.27 -9.98 -7.22
CA ASN A 89 -5.32 -8.90 -7.52
C ASN A 89 -6.02 -7.77 -8.28
N TYR A 90 -6.92 -7.06 -7.60
CA TYR A 90 -7.72 -5.99 -8.21
C TYR A 90 -6.97 -4.66 -8.45
N LEU A 91 -5.69 -4.65 -8.09
CA LEU A 91 -4.72 -3.57 -8.30
C LEU A 91 -3.30 -4.13 -8.35
N ASP A 92 -2.40 -3.33 -8.90
CA ASP A 92 -0.96 -3.36 -8.72
C ASP A 92 -0.59 -2.38 -7.61
N GLY A 93 0.11 -2.88 -6.60
CA GLY A 93 0.36 -2.14 -5.37
C GLY A 93 -0.03 -2.91 -4.11
N VAL A 94 -0.52 -2.18 -3.11
CA VAL A 94 -0.79 -2.72 -1.77
C VAL A 94 -2.28 -2.64 -1.44
N SER A 95 -2.87 -3.76 -1.07
CA SER A 95 -4.22 -3.85 -0.51
C SER A 95 -4.13 -4.16 0.99
N ILE A 96 -4.63 -3.24 1.82
CA ILE A 96 -4.84 -3.50 3.25
C ILE A 96 -6.29 -3.92 3.44
N THR A 97 -6.47 -5.07 4.09
CA THR A 97 -7.79 -5.62 4.37
C THR A 97 -7.88 -6.13 5.80
N ARG A 98 -9.09 -6.44 6.27
CA ARG A 98 -9.32 -7.05 7.57
C ARG A 98 -10.33 -8.19 7.53
N GLY A 99 -10.16 -9.13 8.44
CA GLY A 99 -11.15 -10.15 8.77
C GLY A 99 -11.42 -11.18 7.68
N SER A 100 -12.33 -12.11 7.99
CA SER A 100 -12.84 -13.14 7.08
C SER A 100 -14.36 -13.28 7.29
N PRO A 101 -15.21 -12.90 6.31
CA PRO A 101 -14.88 -12.50 4.95
C PRO A 101 -14.07 -11.19 4.88
N ARG A 102 -13.20 -11.09 3.87
CA ARG A 102 -12.29 -9.97 3.68
C ARG A 102 -13.04 -8.66 3.51
N GLN A 103 -12.64 -7.63 4.26
CA GLN A 103 -13.16 -6.27 4.18
C GLN A 103 -12.06 -5.27 3.83
N HIS A 104 -12.39 -4.27 3.02
CA HIS A 104 -11.43 -3.27 2.55
C HIS A 104 -11.08 -2.26 3.66
N VAL A 105 -9.78 -2.00 3.84
CA VAL A 105 -9.28 -0.94 4.73
C VAL A 105 -8.76 0.21 3.89
N TRP A 106 -7.72 -0.03 3.09
CA TRP A 106 -7.07 0.98 2.25
C TRP A 106 -6.39 0.32 1.05
N SER A 107 -6.25 1.05 -0.05
CA SER A 107 -5.45 0.63 -1.22
C SER A 107 -4.35 1.64 -1.50
N PHE A 108 -3.15 1.18 -1.83
CA PHE A 108 -2.06 2.00 -2.32
C PHE A 108 -1.75 1.52 -3.73
N ILE A 109 -2.10 2.35 -4.71
CA ILE A 109 -2.05 2.03 -6.13
C ILE A 109 -0.66 2.46 -6.63
N ALA A 110 0.06 1.55 -7.26
CA ALA A 110 1.32 1.85 -7.92
C ALA A 110 1.06 1.95 -9.42
N GLU A 111 1.43 3.08 -10.02
CA GLU A 111 1.32 3.30 -11.47
C GLU A 111 2.70 3.38 -12.10
N TYR A 112 2.80 2.98 -13.36
CA TYR A 112 4.07 3.07 -14.09
C TYR A 112 4.42 4.49 -14.54
N SER A 113 3.47 5.42 -14.47
CA SER A 113 3.61 6.82 -14.89
C SER A 113 2.58 7.74 -14.24
N GLN A 114 3.00 8.99 -13.97
CA GLN A 114 2.21 10.05 -13.32
C GLN A 114 0.87 10.37 -13.97
N THR A 115 0.66 10.00 -15.24
CA THR A 115 -0.58 10.28 -15.96
C THR A 115 -1.68 9.25 -15.71
N HIS A 116 -1.34 8.09 -15.15
CA HIS A 116 -2.24 6.95 -15.03
C HIS A 116 -2.92 6.85 -13.66
N CYS A 117 -2.44 7.59 -12.66
CA CYS A 117 -3.12 7.63 -11.38
C CYS A 117 -4.57 8.15 -11.53
N PRO A 118 -5.57 7.54 -10.86
CA PRO A 118 -6.96 7.99 -10.94
C PRO A 118 -7.19 9.44 -10.46
N CYS A 119 -6.27 9.99 -9.65
CA CYS A 119 -6.27 11.37 -9.19
C CYS A 119 -5.47 12.33 -10.11
N ALA A 120 -4.81 11.81 -11.14
CA ALA A 120 -3.98 12.61 -12.01
C ALA A 120 -4.81 13.61 -12.83
N THR A 121 -4.23 14.79 -13.07
CA THR A 121 -4.87 15.85 -13.87
C THR A 121 -5.15 15.34 -15.28
N GLY A 122 -6.43 15.36 -15.67
CA GLY A 122 -6.87 14.91 -16.99
C GLY A 122 -7.13 13.40 -17.10
N ASN A 123 -6.89 12.63 -16.04
CA ASN A 123 -7.33 11.23 -15.97
C ASN A 123 -8.75 11.14 -15.40
N SER A 124 -9.53 10.20 -15.91
CA SER A 124 -10.91 9.91 -15.49
C SER A 124 -11.11 8.45 -15.09
N GLU A 125 -10.02 7.70 -14.91
CA GLU A 125 -10.07 6.33 -14.46
C GLU A 125 -10.74 6.20 -13.09
N SER A 126 -11.52 5.13 -12.93
CA SER A 126 -12.28 4.86 -11.72
C SER A 126 -11.66 3.72 -10.93
N VAL A 127 -11.57 3.89 -9.61
CA VAL A 127 -11.18 2.80 -8.70
C VAL A 127 -12.32 1.80 -8.49
N ARG A 128 -12.00 0.64 -7.89
CA ARG A 128 -13.02 -0.35 -7.55
C ARG A 128 -14.02 0.22 -6.54
N SER A 129 -15.31 -0.05 -6.73
CA SER A 129 -16.38 0.58 -5.94
C SER A 129 -16.25 0.38 -4.43
N PHE A 130 -15.73 -0.76 -3.97
CA PHE A 130 -15.51 -1.04 -2.55
C PHE A 130 -14.39 -0.20 -1.91
N MET A 131 -13.53 0.44 -2.71
CA MET A 131 -12.47 1.32 -2.21
C MET A 131 -13.02 2.68 -1.77
N GLY A 132 -14.06 3.18 -2.44
CA GLY A 132 -14.59 4.53 -2.22
C GLY A 132 -13.47 5.58 -2.30
N SER A 133 -13.27 6.33 -1.23
CA SER A 133 -12.20 7.34 -1.09
C SER A 133 -10.94 6.85 -0.36
N ASN A 134 -10.80 5.55 -0.12
CA ASN A 134 -9.80 4.97 0.79
C ASN A 134 -8.63 4.42 0.02
N TRP A 135 -7.98 5.30 -0.72
CA TRP A 135 -6.87 4.93 -1.57
C TRP A 135 -5.91 6.09 -1.77
N PHE A 136 -4.64 5.75 -1.99
CA PHE A 136 -3.63 6.65 -2.55
C PHE A 136 -3.10 6.06 -3.85
N CYS A 137 -2.58 6.91 -4.71
CA CYS A 137 -1.94 6.50 -5.96
C CYS A 137 -0.69 7.33 -6.17
N GLU A 138 0.36 6.68 -6.67
CA GLU A 138 1.62 7.34 -7.03
C GLU A 138 2.36 6.49 -8.06
N SER A 139 3.19 7.14 -8.86
CA SER A 139 4.18 6.50 -9.72
C SER A 139 5.58 6.88 -9.25
N GLY A 140 6.56 6.00 -9.47
CA GLY A 140 7.95 6.24 -9.04
C GLY A 140 8.87 6.64 -10.19
N ASN A 141 8.28 6.92 -11.36
CA ASN A 141 9.01 7.15 -12.60
C ASN A 141 8.12 7.78 -13.68
N ASP A 142 8.67 8.79 -14.36
CA ASP A 142 7.98 9.54 -15.43
C ASP A 142 8.40 9.06 -16.84
N GLY A 143 9.52 8.34 -16.93
CA GLY A 143 9.99 7.70 -18.15
C GLY A 143 9.39 6.31 -18.30
N GLY A 144 9.44 5.69 -19.49
CA GLY A 144 8.93 4.32 -19.66
C GLY A 144 9.50 3.33 -18.61
N ALA A 145 8.68 2.39 -18.17
CA ALA A 145 9.08 1.41 -17.18
C ALA A 145 10.10 0.40 -17.72
N SER A 146 11.07 0.04 -16.88
CA SER A 146 12.06 -1.01 -17.07
C SER A 146 12.00 -1.97 -15.90
N ASN A 147 12.45 -3.22 -16.09
CA ASN A 147 12.44 -4.25 -15.04
C ASN A 147 13.52 -3.97 -13.97
N SER A 148 13.37 -2.87 -13.24
CA SER A 148 14.26 -2.39 -12.20
C SER A 148 13.45 -1.74 -11.08
N LEU A 149 14.08 -1.58 -9.91
CA LEU A 149 13.51 -0.92 -8.75
C LEU A 149 13.79 0.58 -8.82
N TYR A 150 12.75 1.39 -8.87
CA TYR A 150 12.85 2.85 -8.92
C TYR A 150 13.07 3.44 -7.53
N THR A 151 14.31 3.39 -7.05
CA THR A 151 14.67 3.81 -5.67
C THR A 151 14.75 5.31 -5.44
N GLY A 152 14.73 6.11 -6.50
CA GLY A 152 14.83 7.58 -6.41
C GLY A 152 13.55 8.25 -5.95
N ASP A 153 12.42 7.55 -6.06
CA ASP A 153 11.09 8.10 -5.80
C ASP A 153 10.22 7.06 -5.05
N PRO A 154 10.26 7.06 -3.71
CA PRO A 154 9.46 6.15 -2.89
C PRO A 154 7.97 6.44 -3.04
N LEU A 155 7.18 5.39 -3.24
CA LEU A 155 5.74 5.53 -3.39
C LEU A 155 5.05 5.76 -2.04
N TRP A 156 4.01 6.59 -2.10
CA TRP A 156 3.00 6.90 -1.09
C TRP A 156 3.52 7.61 0.16
N ASP A 157 4.69 8.25 0.04
CA ASP A 157 5.28 9.05 1.11
C ASP A 157 4.79 10.52 1.09
N GLY A 158 4.06 10.91 0.03
CA GLY A 158 3.48 12.24 -0.15
C GLY A 158 4.49 13.29 -0.63
N LEU A 159 5.64 12.87 -1.15
CA LEU A 159 6.70 13.72 -1.68
C LEU A 159 6.89 13.45 -3.17
N ASN A 160 7.60 14.36 -3.86
CA ASN A 160 8.03 14.20 -5.27
C ASN A 160 6.94 13.97 -6.34
N CYS A 161 5.67 14.02 -6.00
CA CYS A 161 4.56 13.90 -6.95
C CYS A 161 4.44 15.15 -7.84
N GLY A 162 5.17 15.12 -8.95
CA GLY A 162 5.24 16.20 -9.92
C GLY A 162 4.11 16.17 -10.94
N GLY A 163 4.17 17.08 -11.92
CA GLY A 163 3.41 16.97 -13.16
C GLY A 163 1.91 16.73 -12.99
N THR A 164 1.43 15.64 -13.57
CA THR A 164 0.00 15.30 -13.60
C THR A 164 -0.49 14.64 -12.31
N GLU A 165 0.36 13.93 -11.58
CA GLU A 165 -0.01 13.25 -10.33
C GLU A 165 0.02 14.17 -9.10
N GLY A 166 0.41 15.45 -9.25
CA GLY A 166 0.40 16.43 -8.15
C GLY A 166 -0.88 16.43 -7.27
N PRO A 167 -2.11 16.28 -7.81
CA PRO A 167 -3.31 16.15 -6.98
C PRO A 167 -3.33 14.90 -6.08
N CYS A 168 -2.64 13.82 -6.46
CA CYS A 168 -2.55 12.57 -5.71
C CYS A 168 -1.81 12.72 -4.37
N CYS A 169 -0.90 13.69 -4.29
CA CYS A 169 -0.14 13.97 -3.06
C CYS A 169 -0.62 15.22 -2.33
N ASN A 170 -1.57 15.94 -2.92
CA ASN A 170 -2.32 16.98 -2.24
C ASN A 170 -3.67 16.47 -1.68
N VAL A 171 -3.72 15.19 -1.32
CA VAL A 171 -4.89 14.58 -0.68
C VAL A 171 -4.78 14.69 0.85
N PRO A 172 -5.90 14.92 1.56
CA PRO A 172 -5.87 14.94 3.02
C PRO A 172 -5.32 13.64 3.61
N GLY A 173 -4.37 13.76 4.53
CA GLY A 173 -3.86 12.65 5.32
C GLY A 173 -2.53 12.08 4.86
N ILE A 174 -2.22 12.05 3.55
CA ILE A 174 -0.97 11.46 3.04
C ILE A 174 0.27 12.03 3.77
N PRO A 175 1.22 11.20 4.23
CA PRO A 175 1.34 9.74 4.03
C PRO A 175 0.49 8.86 4.95
N TRP A 176 -0.29 9.45 5.86
CA TRP A 176 -1.13 8.73 6.82
C TRP A 176 -2.53 8.45 6.28
N PHE A 177 -2.89 7.18 6.19
CA PHE A 177 -4.28 6.78 5.98
C PHE A 177 -5.01 6.65 7.33
N HIS A 178 -6.30 6.97 7.33
CA HIS A 178 -7.18 6.82 8.48
C HIS A 178 -8.49 6.16 8.08
N ARG A 179 -8.79 5.02 8.69
CA ARG A 179 -10.06 4.33 8.54
C ARG A 179 -10.82 4.38 9.85
N ASP A 180 -11.99 5.02 9.85
CA ASP A 180 -12.88 5.13 11.01
C ASP A 180 -14.19 4.39 10.76
N TYR A 181 -14.46 3.37 11.58
CA TYR A 181 -15.69 2.56 11.54
C TYR A 181 -16.75 3.07 12.55
N GLY A 182 -16.55 4.26 13.13
CA GLY A 182 -17.43 4.86 14.12
C GLY A 182 -17.46 4.06 15.42
N SER A 183 -18.66 3.67 15.85
CA SER A 183 -18.87 2.84 17.05
C SER A 183 -18.73 1.34 16.79
N THR A 184 -18.54 0.92 15.53
CA THR A 184 -18.43 -0.50 15.19
C THR A 184 -17.02 -0.98 15.51
N THR A 185 -16.90 -1.88 16.48
CA THR A 185 -15.62 -2.47 16.84
C THR A 185 -15.46 -3.88 16.27
N THR A 186 -14.22 -4.30 16.08
CA THR A 186 -13.86 -5.64 15.64
C THR A 186 -12.54 -6.08 16.28
N THR A 187 -12.30 -7.39 16.29
CA THR A 187 -11.00 -7.99 16.63
C THR A 187 -10.38 -8.68 15.41
N ASP A 188 -10.77 -8.26 14.20
CA ASP A 188 -10.25 -8.82 12.96
C ASP A 188 -8.71 -8.68 12.88
N TYR A 189 -8.06 -9.63 12.22
CA TYR A 189 -6.67 -9.43 11.81
C TYR A 189 -6.58 -8.35 10.72
N ILE A 190 -5.41 -7.75 10.57
CA ILE A 190 -5.07 -6.91 9.42
C ILE A 190 -4.21 -7.73 8.45
N GLU A 191 -4.54 -7.70 7.17
CA GLU A 191 -3.78 -8.34 6.11
C GLU A 191 -3.22 -7.28 5.15
N PHE A 192 -1.91 -7.31 4.97
CA PHE A 192 -1.21 -6.62 3.89
C PHE A 192 -1.06 -7.55 2.71
N ARG A 193 -1.39 -7.09 1.51
CA ARG A 193 -1.26 -7.85 0.28
C ARG A 193 -0.56 -6.99 -0.76
N ILE A 194 0.58 -7.43 -1.25
CA ILE A 194 1.20 -6.84 -2.44
C ILE A 194 0.69 -7.63 -3.63
N CYS A 195 -0.01 -6.95 -4.54
CA CYS A 195 -0.68 -7.54 -5.69
C CYS A 195 -0.07 -6.99 -6.97
N ALA A 196 -0.07 -7.80 -8.03
CA ALA A 196 -0.01 -7.29 -9.39
C ALA A 196 -0.64 -8.29 -10.37
N ASP A 197 -0.89 -7.86 -11.60
CA ASP A 197 -1.45 -8.72 -12.64
C ASP A 197 -0.40 -9.56 -13.39
N ALA A 198 0.89 -9.19 -13.33
CA ALA A 198 2.02 -10.03 -13.76
C ALA A 198 2.81 -10.67 -12.60
N GLY A 199 3.89 -11.38 -12.94
CA GLY A 199 4.84 -11.96 -11.98
C GLY A 199 5.85 -10.94 -11.45
N TYR A 200 6.45 -11.23 -10.28
CA TYR A 200 7.34 -10.29 -9.58
C TYR A 200 8.58 -9.82 -10.36
N THR A 201 8.94 -10.48 -11.45
CA THR A 201 10.05 -10.09 -12.33
C THR A 201 9.67 -9.02 -13.36
N GLY A 202 8.38 -8.77 -13.55
CA GLY A 202 7.85 -7.72 -14.44
C GLY A 202 7.12 -6.62 -13.67
N GLU A 203 6.41 -6.96 -12.59
CA GLU A 203 5.60 -6.02 -11.81
C GLU A 203 5.64 -6.36 -10.32
N ASP A 204 6.09 -5.40 -9.52
CA ASP A 204 6.07 -5.50 -8.07
C ASP A 204 5.94 -4.11 -7.46
N SER A 205 5.44 -4.06 -6.22
CA SER A 205 5.37 -2.82 -5.45
C SER A 205 5.90 -3.09 -4.04
N PRO A 206 7.20 -3.40 -3.94
CA PRO A 206 7.77 -3.91 -2.72
C PRO A 206 7.80 -2.83 -1.63
N LEU A 207 7.70 -3.25 -0.38
CA LEU A 207 7.61 -2.38 0.78
C LEU A 207 8.97 -2.21 1.45
N SER A 208 9.34 -0.99 1.83
CA SER A 208 10.45 -0.74 2.75
C SER A 208 9.99 -0.35 4.14
N PHE A 209 8.79 0.21 4.26
CA PHE A 209 8.30 0.71 5.53
C PHE A 209 6.78 0.59 5.63
N TYR A 210 6.29 0.24 6.81
CA TYR A 210 4.94 0.58 7.23
C TYR A 210 4.82 0.57 8.75
N GLU A 211 3.85 1.32 9.23
CA GLU A 211 3.38 1.20 10.60
C GLU A 211 1.85 1.29 10.62
N ILE A 212 1.23 0.38 11.37
CA ILE A 212 -0.22 0.35 11.56
C ILE A 212 -0.54 0.38 13.03
N TYR A 213 -1.48 1.23 13.37
CA TYR A 213 -2.07 1.38 14.68
C TYR A 213 -3.56 1.15 14.62
N VAL A 214 -4.09 0.58 15.71
CA VAL A 214 -5.51 0.38 15.92
C VAL A 214 -5.96 1.05 17.22
N LYS A 215 -7.22 1.47 17.27
CA LYS A 215 -7.86 2.12 18.42
C LYS A 215 -9.32 1.74 18.50
#